data_AF-A0A7X3V8Y3-F1
#
_entry.id   AF-A0A7X3V8Y3-F1
#
_cell.length_a   1.000
_cell.length_b   1.000
_cell.length_c   1.000
_cell.angle_alpha   90.00
_cell.angle_beta   90.00
_cell.angle_gamma   90.00
#
_symmetry.space_group_name_H-M   'P 1'
#
loop_
_entity.id
_entity.type
_entity.pdbx_description
1 polymer ?
#
loop_
_entity_poly.entity_id
_entity_poly.type
_entity_poly.pdbx_seq_one_letter_code
_entity_poly.pdbx_strand_id
1 'polypeptide(L)'
;MGLLDSARALAGAAGSPASRQVTPEQPLELFDAMVTHGLLAAASRQLFVDGHYARAVEQGFKAVNSVVKERTGFADEGRPLMERAFSAKSPKLAVNDLRTRTDTDEQTGTMMLFAGAMAGVRNVRTHDLSRQDDAEVALELLAFANYLLRVAEEATISE
;
A
#
# COMPACT_ATOMS: atom_id res chain seq x y z
N MET A 1 22.24 14.16 42.19
CA MET A 1 21.39 13.70 43.31
C MET A 1 20.23 14.67 43.42
N GLY A 2 19.03 14.51 42.86
CA GLY A 2 18.38 13.51 42.02
C GLY A 2 16.97 14.08 41.79
N LEU A 3 16.67 14.52 40.57
CA LEU A 3 15.39 15.16 40.17
C LEU A 3 14.34 14.07 39.89
N LEU A 4 13.93 13.30 40.90
CA LEU A 4 12.98 12.19 40.73
C LEU A 4 11.89 12.09 41.83
N ASP A 5 11.56 13.18 42.54
CA ASP A 5 10.58 13.12 43.64
C ASP A 5 9.33 14.00 43.50
N SER A 6 8.94 14.39 42.28
CA SER A 6 7.74 15.23 42.09
C SER A 6 6.85 14.77 40.94
N ALA A 7 6.26 13.59 41.06
CA ALA A 7 5.11 13.20 40.22
C ALA A 7 4.20 12.16 40.87
N ARG A 8 3.92 12.29 42.18
CA ARG A 8 3.00 11.40 42.90
C ARG A 8 1.87 12.16 43.55
N ALA A 9 0.99 12.74 42.73
CA ALA A 9 -0.39 13.08 43.11
C ALA A 9 -1.16 13.55 41.86
N LEU A 10 -1.92 12.65 41.25
CA LEU A 10 -3.15 12.91 40.48
C LEU A 10 -3.73 11.53 40.08
N ALA A 11 -4.12 10.76 41.09
CA ALA A 11 -4.94 9.56 40.92
C ALA A 11 -6.30 9.86 41.55
N GLY A 12 -7.30 10.11 40.71
CA GLY A 12 -8.64 10.43 41.15
C GLY A 12 -9.64 10.47 40.00
N ALA A 13 -10.31 9.33 39.79
CA ALA A 13 -11.64 9.18 39.19
C ALA A 13 -11.88 9.77 37.79
N ALA A 14 -11.50 9.01 36.76
CA ALA A 14 -12.24 8.97 35.50
C ALA A 14 -12.38 7.49 35.11
N GLY A 15 -13.63 7.00 35.06
CA GLY A 15 -13.91 5.66 34.54
C GLY A 15 -13.27 5.55 33.15
N SER A 16 -12.36 4.58 32.98
CA SER A 16 -11.74 4.32 31.69
C SER A 16 -12.86 4.02 30.69
N PRO A 17 -12.96 4.74 29.55
CA PRO A 17 -13.61 4.13 28.41
C PRO A 17 -12.75 2.90 28.13
N ALA A 18 -13.34 1.71 28.18
CA ALA A 18 -12.66 0.50 27.79
C ALA A 18 -12.00 0.77 26.44
N SER A 19 -10.69 0.96 26.45
CA SER A 19 -9.91 1.05 25.23
C SER A 19 -10.15 -0.29 24.57
N ARG A 20 -10.83 -0.27 23.43
CA ARG A 20 -10.98 -1.45 22.61
C ARG A 20 -9.56 -1.81 22.16
N GLN A 21 -8.89 -2.64 22.95
CA GLN A 21 -7.65 -3.25 22.57
C GLN A 21 -7.99 -4.10 21.36
N VAL A 22 -7.58 -3.65 20.18
CA VAL A 22 -7.64 -4.47 18.97
C VAL A 22 -6.52 -5.48 19.13
N THR A 23 -6.85 -6.68 19.61
CA THR A 23 -5.93 -7.82 19.53
C THR A 23 -5.90 -8.33 18.08
N PRO A 24 -4.76 -8.87 17.60
CA PRO A 24 -4.58 -9.39 16.24
C PRO A 24 -5.29 -10.75 16.03
N GLU A 25 -6.48 -10.94 16.59
CA GLU A 25 -7.07 -12.29 16.70
C GLU A 25 -7.65 -12.84 15.40
N GLN A 26 -7.85 -12.04 14.35
CA GLN A 26 -8.32 -12.54 13.06
C GLN A 26 -7.71 -11.78 11.87
N PRO A 27 -6.51 -12.16 11.40
CA PRO A 27 -5.86 -11.56 10.22
C PRO A 27 -6.75 -11.52 8.98
N LEU A 28 -7.67 -12.48 8.83
CA LEU A 28 -8.62 -12.53 7.72
C LEU A 28 -9.71 -11.46 7.82
N GLU A 29 -10.24 -11.17 9.01
CA GLU A 29 -11.23 -10.09 9.18
C GLU A 29 -10.60 -8.73 8.86
N LEU A 30 -9.34 -8.53 9.28
CA LEU A 30 -8.59 -7.32 8.94
C LEU A 30 -8.30 -7.23 7.44
N PHE A 31 -7.94 -8.35 6.81
CA PHE A 31 -7.80 -8.43 5.35
C PHE A 31 -9.10 -7.97 4.68
N ASP A 32 -10.24 -8.55 5.05
CA ASP A 32 -11.53 -8.24 4.42
C ASP A 32 -11.96 -6.78 4.66
N ALA A 33 -11.55 -6.18 5.79
CA ALA A 33 -11.80 -4.77 6.08
C ALA A 33 -10.88 -3.80 5.31
N MET A 34 -9.63 -4.18 5.05
CA MET A 34 -8.60 -3.29 4.48
C MET A 34 -8.41 -3.47 2.97
N VAL A 35 -8.67 -4.66 2.44
CA VAL A 35 -8.52 -5.03 1.02
C VAL A 35 -9.87 -4.98 0.34
N THR A 36 -10.32 -3.76 0.06
CA THR A 36 -11.67 -3.49 -0.47
C THR A 36 -11.75 -3.48 -1.99
N HIS A 37 -10.62 -3.35 -2.69
CA HIS A 37 -10.59 -3.33 -4.15
C HIS A 37 -10.81 -4.74 -4.72
N GLY A 38 -11.86 -4.91 -5.55
CA GLY A 38 -12.32 -6.21 -6.03
C GLY A 38 -11.24 -7.06 -6.71
N LEU A 39 -10.47 -6.46 -7.64
CA LEU A 39 -9.37 -7.16 -8.32
C LEU A 39 -8.26 -7.62 -7.35
N LEU A 40 -7.96 -6.81 -6.33
CA LEU A 40 -6.91 -7.11 -5.36
C LEU A 40 -7.35 -8.26 -4.45
N ALA A 41 -8.59 -8.20 -3.95
CA ALA A 41 -9.18 -9.27 -3.16
C ALA A 41 -9.20 -10.59 -3.96
N ALA A 42 -9.65 -10.54 -5.22
CA ALA A 42 -9.67 -11.71 -6.11
C ALA A 42 -8.27 -12.32 -6.33
N ALA A 43 -7.23 -11.47 -6.45
CA ALA A 43 -5.86 -11.93 -6.71
C ALA A 43 -5.14 -12.48 -5.47
N SER A 44 -5.49 -12.02 -4.26
CA SER A 44 -4.66 -12.24 -3.06
C SER A 44 -5.37 -12.98 -1.92
N ARG A 45 -6.70 -12.93 -1.82
CA ARG A 45 -7.43 -13.40 -0.62
C ARG A 45 -7.23 -14.89 -0.35
N GLN A 46 -7.44 -15.74 -1.34
CA GLN A 46 -7.32 -17.19 -1.13
C GLN A 46 -5.90 -17.58 -0.71
N LEU A 47 -4.88 -16.98 -1.34
CA LEU A 47 -3.48 -17.18 -0.98
C LEU A 47 -3.22 -16.73 0.47
N PHE A 48 -3.83 -15.63 0.91
CA PHE A 48 -3.70 -15.15 2.28
C PHE A 48 -4.35 -16.13 3.27
N VAL A 49 -5.55 -16.62 2.98
CA VAL A 49 -6.27 -17.63 3.79
C VAL A 49 -5.45 -18.91 3.93
N ASP A 50 -4.80 -19.34 2.85
CA ASP A 50 -3.99 -20.56 2.83
C ASP A 50 -2.60 -20.39 3.46
N GLY A 51 -2.28 -19.19 4.00
CA GLY A 51 -1.00 -18.88 4.62
C GLY A 51 0.14 -18.63 3.63
N HIS A 52 -0.16 -18.50 2.33
CA HIS A 52 0.79 -18.18 1.28
C HIS A 52 1.01 -16.66 1.18
N TYR A 53 1.42 -16.03 2.28
CA TYR A 53 1.50 -14.57 2.45
C TYR A 53 2.37 -13.87 1.40
N ALA A 54 3.61 -14.34 1.16
CA ALA A 54 4.48 -13.75 0.15
C ALA A 54 3.89 -13.85 -1.27
N ARG A 55 3.20 -14.95 -1.57
CA ARG A 55 2.49 -15.16 -2.84
C ARG A 55 1.28 -14.24 -2.97
N ALA A 56 0.53 -14.04 -1.90
CA ALA A 56 -0.62 -13.13 -1.85
C ALA A 56 -0.19 -11.70 -2.16
N VAL A 57 0.89 -11.23 -1.52
CA VAL A 57 1.49 -9.92 -1.80
C VAL A 57 1.95 -9.83 -3.25
N GLU A 58 2.69 -10.82 -3.77
CA GLU A 58 3.15 -10.78 -5.16
C GLU A 58 2.00 -10.65 -6.16
N GLN A 59 0.92 -11.43 -5.97
CA GLN A 59 -0.26 -11.35 -6.85
C GLN A 59 -1.00 -10.03 -6.69
N GLY A 60 -1.09 -9.48 -5.48
CA GLY A 60 -1.69 -8.18 -5.24
C GLY A 60 -0.96 -7.04 -5.96
N PHE A 61 0.38 -7.01 -5.92
CA PHE A 61 1.14 -6.01 -6.65
C PHE A 61 1.20 -6.27 -8.17
N LYS A 62 0.97 -7.51 -8.64
CA LYS A 62 0.70 -7.76 -10.08
C LYS A 62 -0.63 -7.15 -10.51
N ALA A 63 -1.65 -7.13 -9.66
CA ALA A 63 -2.90 -6.43 -9.94
C ALA A 63 -2.66 -4.91 -10.08
N VAL A 64 -1.90 -4.30 -9.17
CA VAL A 64 -1.48 -2.88 -9.28
C VAL A 64 -0.82 -2.61 -10.64
N ASN A 65 0.16 -3.44 -11.03
CA ASN A 65 0.83 -3.31 -12.32
C ASN A 65 -0.15 -3.40 -13.50
N SER A 66 -1.07 -4.36 -13.44
CA SER A 66 -2.02 -4.63 -14.52
C SER A 66 -2.97 -3.45 -14.73
N VAL A 67 -3.48 -2.84 -13.65
CA VAL A 67 -4.34 -1.65 -13.73
C VAL A 67 -3.60 -0.48 -14.35
N VAL A 68 -2.37 -0.19 -13.91
CA VAL A 68 -1.57 0.91 -14.51
C VAL A 68 -1.29 0.64 -15.99
N LYS A 69 -0.98 -0.62 -16.34
CA LYS A 69 -0.72 -1.03 -17.72
C LYS A 69 -1.95 -0.84 -18.61
N GLU A 70 -3.11 -1.29 -18.15
CA GLU A 70 -4.39 -1.15 -18.85
C GLU A 70 -4.77 0.32 -19.05
N ARG A 71 -4.66 1.14 -18.01
CA ARG A 71 -5.01 2.57 -18.09
C ARG A 71 -4.08 3.36 -19.00
N THR A 72 -2.81 3.00 -19.06
CA THR A 72 -1.81 3.74 -19.87
C THR A 72 -1.68 3.22 -21.30
N GLY A 73 -2.03 1.96 -21.54
CA GLY A 73 -1.75 1.27 -22.81
C GLY A 73 -0.26 1.01 -23.07
N PHE A 74 0.61 1.21 -22.08
CA PHE A 74 2.05 0.98 -22.24
C PHE A 74 2.38 -0.52 -22.23
N ALA A 75 3.44 -0.88 -22.95
CA ALA A 75 3.96 -2.26 -22.95
C ALA A 75 4.88 -2.55 -21.76
N ASP A 76 5.40 -1.50 -21.13
CA ASP A 76 6.31 -1.56 -19.97
C ASP A 76 5.70 -2.35 -18.80
N GLU A 77 6.56 -2.84 -17.90
CA GLU A 77 6.15 -3.50 -16.66
C GLU A 77 7.04 -3.10 -15.48
N GLY A 78 6.53 -3.28 -14.27
CA GLY A 78 7.26 -3.03 -13.03
C GLY A 78 7.65 -1.56 -12.89
N ARG A 79 8.87 -1.31 -12.38
CA ARG A 79 9.36 0.04 -12.11
C ARG A 79 9.32 0.97 -13.35
N PRO A 80 9.82 0.58 -14.53
CA PRO A 80 9.76 1.42 -15.74
C PRO A 80 8.34 1.88 -16.10
N LEU A 81 7.35 0.99 -15.96
CA LEU A 81 5.95 1.34 -16.18
C LEU A 81 5.50 2.46 -15.25
N MET A 82 5.82 2.36 -13.95
CA MET A 82 5.40 3.33 -12.95
C MET A 82 6.07 4.69 -13.14
N GLU A 83 7.39 4.68 -13.42
CA GLU A 83 8.15 5.91 -13.69
C GLU A 83 7.62 6.64 -14.93
N ARG A 84 7.26 5.90 -15.97
CA ARG A 84 6.69 6.48 -17.19
C ARG A 84 5.25 6.96 -16.99
N ALA A 85 4.41 6.15 -16.35
CA ALA A 85 3.00 6.45 -16.15
C ALA A 85 2.78 7.73 -15.33
N PHE A 86 3.52 7.89 -14.23
CA PHE A 86 3.33 8.97 -13.27
C PHE A 86 4.40 10.07 -13.34
N SER A 87 5.20 10.13 -14.42
CA SER A 87 6.27 11.14 -14.56
C SER A 87 5.75 12.56 -14.35
N ALA A 88 6.38 13.35 -13.48
CA ALA A 88 5.99 14.76 -13.30
C ALA A 88 6.27 15.64 -14.53
N LYS A 89 7.10 15.17 -15.48
CA LYS A 89 7.42 15.93 -16.71
C LYS A 89 6.37 15.74 -17.80
N SER A 90 5.86 14.52 -17.92
CA SER A 90 4.91 14.11 -18.97
C SER A 90 4.13 12.89 -18.49
N PRO A 91 3.23 13.06 -17.51
CA PRO A 91 2.49 11.95 -16.95
C PRO A 91 1.50 11.44 -17.99
N LYS A 92 1.29 10.13 -18.03
CA LYS A 92 0.08 9.57 -18.66
C LYS A 92 -1.07 9.50 -17.67
N LEU A 93 -0.75 9.27 -16.40
CA LEU A 93 -1.66 9.29 -15.27
C LEU A 93 -1.31 10.48 -14.37
N ALA A 94 -2.12 11.54 -14.44
CA ALA A 94 -1.98 12.71 -13.58
C ALA A 94 -2.84 12.54 -12.32
N VAL A 95 -2.25 12.69 -11.13
CA VAL A 95 -2.97 12.57 -9.86
C VAL A 95 -3.56 13.89 -9.37
N ASN A 96 -3.19 15.00 -10.02
CA ASN A 96 -3.67 16.35 -9.73
C ASN A 96 -3.52 17.23 -10.99
N ASP A 97 -3.78 18.53 -10.84
CA ASP A 97 -3.79 19.50 -11.95
C ASP A 97 -2.40 19.98 -12.41
N LEU A 98 -1.32 19.63 -11.70
CA LEU A 98 0.07 20.04 -12.01
C LEU A 98 0.26 21.55 -12.20
N ARG A 99 -0.50 22.37 -11.46
CA ARG A 99 -0.45 23.83 -11.54
C ARG A 99 0.55 24.43 -10.56
N THR A 100 0.78 23.75 -9.44
CA THR A 100 1.61 24.25 -8.35
C THR A 100 2.87 23.39 -8.13
N ARG A 101 3.82 23.93 -7.36
CA ARG A 101 4.96 23.14 -6.89
C ARG A 101 4.51 21.95 -6.03
N THR A 102 3.52 22.16 -5.17
CA THR A 102 2.95 21.08 -4.34
C THR A 102 2.33 19.98 -5.19
N ASP A 103 1.65 20.35 -6.27
CA ASP A 103 1.08 19.39 -7.23
C ASP A 103 2.20 18.54 -7.87
N THR A 104 3.29 19.20 -8.27
CA THR A 104 4.46 18.55 -8.87
C THR A 104 5.15 17.61 -7.88
N ASP A 105 5.26 18.02 -6.62
CA ASP A 105 5.85 17.21 -5.55
C ASP A 105 4.99 15.98 -5.24
N GLU A 106 3.66 16.13 -5.20
CA GLU A 106 2.71 15.02 -5.01
C GLU A 106 2.74 14.03 -6.18
N GLN A 107 2.78 14.52 -7.42
CA GLN A 107 2.92 13.67 -8.61
C GLN A 107 4.23 12.89 -8.57
N THR A 108 5.34 13.56 -8.23
CA THR A 108 6.66 12.94 -8.11
C THR A 108 6.68 11.90 -6.98
N GLY A 109 6.13 12.23 -5.82
CA GLY A 109 6.03 11.33 -4.68
C GLY A 109 5.19 10.09 -5.02
N THR A 110 4.08 10.27 -5.72
CA THR A 110 3.25 9.16 -6.21
C THR A 110 4.03 8.25 -7.13
N MET A 111 4.72 8.82 -8.13
CA MET A 111 5.60 8.04 -9.01
C MET A 111 6.61 7.20 -8.22
N MET A 112 7.25 7.79 -7.19
CA MET A 112 8.22 7.09 -6.35
C MET A 112 7.59 5.98 -5.52
N LEU A 113 6.39 6.16 -4.98
CA LEU A 113 5.65 5.13 -4.24
C LEU A 113 5.35 3.92 -5.12
N PHE A 114 4.81 4.14 -6.33
CA PHE A 114 4.51 3.06 -7.27
C PHE A 114 5.79 2.37 -7.76
N ALA A 115 6.82 3.12 -8.14
CA ALA A 115 8.09 2.58 -8.60
C ALA A 115 8.78 1.75 -7.48
N GLY A 116 8.78 2.26 -6.26
CA GLY A 116 9.29 1.59 -5.07
C GLY A 116 8.52 0.33 -4.73
N ALA A 117 7.18 0.36 -4.83
CA ALA A 117 6.33 -0.82 -4.69
C ALA A 117 6.72 -1.94 -5.66
N MET A 118 6.94 -1.61 -6.94
CA MET A 118 7.36 -2.62 -7.91
C MET A 118 8.76 -3.17 -7.62
N ALA A 119 9.72 -2.30 -7.33
CA ALA A 119 11.11 -2.69 -7.13
C ALA A 119 11.35 -3.41 -5.79
N GLY A 120 10.86 -2.84 -4.69
CA GLY A 120 11.14 -3.28 -3.32
C GLY A 120 10.14 -4.30 -2.78
N VAL A 121 8.91 -4.35 -3.30
CA VAL A 121 7.88 -5.27 -2.80
C VAL A 121 7.67 -6.43 -3.77
N ARG A 122 7.23 -6.14 -5.00
CA ARG A 122 6.85 -7.17 -5.99
C ARG A 122 8.06 -7.94 -6.53
N ASN A 123 9.10 -7.23 -6.98
CA ASN A 123 10.23 -7.87 -7.65
C ASN A 123 11.03 -8.77 -6.70
N VAL A 124 11.21 -8.36 -5.44
CA VAL A 124 11.87 -9.21 -4.43
C VAL A 124 11.14 -10.54 -4.28
N ARG A 125 9.81 -10.53 -4.18
CA ARG A 125 8.99 -11.76 -4.06
C ARG A 125 8.93 -12.60 -5.33
N THR A 126 9.10 -11.96 -6.49
CA THR A 126 9.09 -12.68 -7.79
C THR A 126 10.43 -13.38 -8.06
N HIS A 127 11.55 -12.79 -7.63
CA HIS A 127 12.89 -13.31 -7.94
C HIS A 127 13.51 -14.12 -6.80
N ASP A 128 13.10 -13.90 -5.55
CA ASP A 128 13.49 -14.72 -4.41
C ASP A 128 12.36 -15.68 -4.01
N LEU A 129 12.45 -16.92 -4.52
CA LEU A 129 11.49 -17.97 -4.22
C LEU A 129 11.53 -18.45 -2.76
N SER A 130 12.58 -18.10 -2.02
CA SER A 130 12.71 -18.46 -0.59
C SER A 130 12.04 -17.46 0.34
N ARG A 131 11.64 -16.29 -0.19
CA ARG A 131 11.03 -15.21 0.59
C ARG A 131 9.76 -15.69 1.30
N GLN A 132 9.78 -15.57 2.62
CA GLN A 132 8.61 -15.75 3.47
C GLN A 132 8.18 -14.39 4.02
N ASP A 133 6.86 -14.21 4.15
CA ASP A 133 6.24 -13.12 4.89
C ASP A 133 5.35 -13.74 5.96
N ASP A 134 5.12 -13.02 7.05
CA ASP A 134 4.06 -13.32 8.00
C ASP A 134 2.75 -12.63 7.59
N ALA A 135 1.66 -12.95 8.30
CA ALA A 135 0.33 -12.42 8.02
C ALA A 135 0.26 -10.89 8.17
N GLU A 136 0.98 -10.33 9.14
CA GLU A 136 0.96 -8.90 9.47
C GLU A 136 1.63 -8.10 8.36
N VAL A 137 2.84 -8.48 7.96
CA VAL A 137 3.56 -7.86 6.85
C VAL A 137 2.78 -7.96 5.55
N ALA A 138 2.16 -9.13 5.27
CA ALA A 138 1.35 -9.27 4.08
C ALA A 138 0.12 -8.36 4.10
N LEU A 139 -0.56 -8.24 5.24
CA LEU A 139 -1.72 -7.36 5.40
C LEU A 139 -1.35 -5.89 5.19
N GLU A 140 -0.24 -5.41 5.76
CA GLU A 140 0.25 -4.05 5.57
C GLU A 140 0.52 -3.74 4.10
N LEU A 141 1.21 -4.66 3.41
CA LEU A 141 1.56 -4.50 2.01
C LEU A 141 0.35 -4.60 1.08
N LEU A 142 -0.62 -5.45 1.41
CA LEU A 142 -1.87 -5.56 0.65
C LEU A 142 -2.77 -4.34 0.85
N ALA A 143 -2.81 -3.77 2.05
CA ALA A 143 -3.50 -2.50 2.28
C ALA A 143 -2.82 -1.34 1.52
N PHE A 144 -1.49 -1.35 1.46
CA PHE A 144 -0.76 -0.41 0.63
C PHE A 144 -1.07 -0.61 -0.86
N ALA A 145 -1.13 -1.85 -1.36
CA ALA A 145 -1.57 -2.14 -2.73
C ALA A 145 -3.00 -1.65 -2.99
N ASN A 146 -3.91 -1.76 -2.00
CA ASN A 146 -5.27 -1.24 -2.08
C ASN A 146 -5.28 0.27 -2.26
N TYR A 147 -4.47 0.99 -1.48
CA TYR A 147 -4.28 2.43 -1.63
C TYR A 147 -3.74 2.80 -3.02
N LEU A 148 -2.72 2.10 -3.51
CA LEU A 148 -2.15 2.35 -4.84
C LEU A 148 -3.18 2.13 -5.95
N LEU A 149 -4.00 1.09 -5.87
CA LEU A 149 -5.06 0.86 -6.86
C LEU A 149 -6.06 2.01 -6.88
N ARG A 150 -6.51 2.47 -5.71
CA ARG A 150 -7.42 3.63 -5.63
C ARG A 150 -6.82 4.87 -6.29
N VAL A 151 -5.55 5.18 -6.01
CA VAL A 151 -4.83 6.30 -6.67
C VAL A 151 -4.74 6.07 -8.18
N ALA A 152 -4.42 4.85 -8.61
CA ALA A 152 -4.30 4.51 -10.02
C ALA A 152 -5.65 4.58 -10.75
N GLU A 153 -6.78 4.37 -10.10
CA GLU A 153 -8.11 4.50 -10.71
C GLU A 153 -8.59 5.95 -10.74
N GLU A 154 -8.33 6.73 -9.67
CA GLU A 154 -8.71 8.14 -9.55
C GLU A 154 -7.88 9.06 -10.46
N ALA A 155 -6.63 8.69 -10.80
CA ALA A 155 -5.78 9.52 -11.66
C ALA A 155 -6.44 9.80 -13.01
N THR A 156 -6.24 10.99 -13.56
CA THR A 156 -6.79 11.37 -14.87
C THR A 156 -5.84 10.98 -16.00
N ILE A 157 -6.40 10.59 -17.15
CA ILE A 157 -5.59 10.34 -18.35
C ILE A 157 -5.22 11.69 -18.94
N SER A 158 -3.92 11.99 -18.98
CA SER A 158 -3.42 13.16 -19.70
C SER A 158 -3.40 12.86 -21.21
N GLU A 159 -3.83 13.84 -22.00
CA GLU A 159 -3.80 13.78 -23.47
C GLU A 159 -2.36 13.76 -24.00
#